data_AF-A0A422NTF3-F1
#
_entry.id   AF-A0A422NTF3-F1
#
_cell.length_a   1.000
_cell.length_b   1.000
_cell.length_c   1.000
_cell.angle_alpha   90.00
_cell.angle_beta   90.00
_cell.angle_gamma   90.00
#
_symmetry.space_group_name_H-M   'P 1'
#
loop_
_entity.id
_entity.type
_entity.pdbx_description
1 polymer ?
#
loop_
_entity_poly.entity_id
_entity_poly.type
_entity_poly.pdbx_seq_one_letter_code
_entity_poly.pdbx_strand_id
1 'polypeptide(L)'
;MRRPLRAALPPLLLLLLAMMCCAGGCLAAARRCVFDEVVRKCGSPPAAVVREVPRKGQGATQAYTVATPEADGEWRPIRVLASTRDLEDPEKHCSAVDDVRPDFLGGTGVCLKEHLMTRNILFAMTNNIIPGAIGLHSSRLLVRRVRRVLMVPPFNAGMLCSEFSVPVEHYSPGIADADLVLYVGAGPSSVSWALACATEGGRPFVGGLHIAVPDCLLARLAVRIVAHEVAHALGFNYQQMAGLRMVSNDTTLPGGGRAVVTTAETKKQVQAHYSCSRLDGMELQTTAGGAPQSHWTWRSAKDELMSEFLGEGGGLYTALTMAVFADMPFYKVRWEMAEPMSWGNGSGCGLLEGKSAPESIAGYSNMFCDVADQSLRCTSDRNFVGRCTSVATSDCSGNGGSGCSFVASFLHEGTAEGGLRSFCADRNVEFLPGGRTGIYSWCLDAESLTVTAGNGSRVEQEQDVGGVCAQVMCDKGKVWVRYLGNNTWHDCRAGGFIAPASPAFKDGGRIWCPEYSAVCTIAPDGSSFVTPGRPDAAVRATQLWPLMFFVLFYILLVAVVAAAPL
;
A
#
# COMPACT_ATOMS: atom_id res chain seq x y z
N MET A 1 -69.04 -16.49 -13.43
CA MET A 1 -67.94 -17.48 -13.39
C MET A 1 -66.63 -16.75 -13.64
N ARG A 2 -65.59 -17.11 -12.88
CA ARG A 2 -64.16 -16.74 -12.95
C ARG A 2 -63.75 -15.36 -12.40
N ARG A 3 -63.38 -15.35 -11.11
CA ARG A 3 -62.46 -14.39 -10.47
C ARG A 3 -61.04 -14.57 -11.02
N PRO A 4 -60.21 -13.52 -11.14
CA PRO A 4 -58.80 -13.68 -11.47
C PRO A 4 -58.04 -14.16 -10.23
N LEU A 5 -57.34 -15.30 -10.35
CA LEU A 5 -56.36 -15.75 -9.38
C LEU A 5 -55.14 -14.83 -9.44
N ARG A 6 -54.94 -14.01 -8.40
CA ARG A 6 -53.62 -13.44 -8.11
C ARG A 6 -52.81 -14.54 -7.42
N ALA A 7 -51.84 -15.12 -8.13
CA ALA A 7 -50.85 -15.99 -7.53
C ALA A 7 -49.94 -15.13 -6.64
N ALA A 8 -50.24 -15.09 -5.34
CA ALA A 8 -49.32 -14.56 -4.35
C ALA A 8 -48.18 -15.56 -4.20
N LEU A 9 -46.98 -15.21 -4.66
CA LEU A 9 -45.77 -15.93 -4.28
C LEU A 9 -45.63 -15.87 -2.75
N PRO A 10 -45.50 -17.01 -2.05
CA PRO A 10 -45.44 -17.01 -0.60
C PRO A 10 -44.18 -16.27 -0.13
N PRO A 11 -44.26 -15.45 0.93
CA PRO A 11 -43.14 -14.65 1.44
C PRO A 11 -41.93 -15.50 1.83
N LEU A 12 -42.13 -16.79 2.08
CA LEU A 12 -41.07 -17.77 2.33
C LEU A 12 -40.14 -17.98 1.12
N LEU A 13 -40.66 -17.89 -0.12
CA LEU A 13 -39.85 -18.07 -1.33
C LEU A 13 -38.98 -16.83 -1.62
N LEU A 14 -39.49 -15.63 -1.29
CA LEU A 14 -38.72 -14.38 -1.32
C LEU A 14 -37.63 -14.35 -0.24
N LEU A 15 -37.91 -14.90 0.96
CA LEU A 15 -36.90 -15.08 2.01
C LEU A 15 -35.84 -16.12 1.64
N LEU A 16 -36.22 -17.21 0.95
CA LEU A 16 -35.28 -18.21 0.45
C LEU A 16 -34.42 -17.68 -0.71
N LEU A 17 -34.98 -16.85 -1.60
CA LEU A 17 -34.22 -16.14 -2.65
C LEU A 17 -33.28 -15.09 -2.05
N ALA A 18 -33.69 -14.36 -1.00
CA ALA A 18 -32.82 -13.43 -0.27
C ALA A 18 -31.70 -14.17 0.47
N MET A 19 -31.99 -15.31 1.11
CA MET A 19 -30.97 -16.16 1.75
C MET A 19 -30.01 -16.80 0.74
N MET A 20 -30.46 -17.15 -0.46
CA MET A 20 -29.59 -17.63 -1.55
C MET A 20 -28.75 -16.50 -2.17
N CYS A 21 -29.22 -15.25 -2.19
CA CYS A 21 -28.42 -14.09 -2.58
C CYS A 21 -27.39 -13.72 -1.50
N CYS A 22 -27.67 -13.98 -0.22
CA CYS A 22 -26.74 -13.73 0.89
C CYS A 22 -25.74 -14.87 1.14
N ALA A 23 -26.00 -16.08 0.64
CA ALA A 23 -25.10 -17.24 0.77
C ALA A 23 -24.26 -17.53 -0.50
N GLY A 24 -24.53 -16.81 -1.60
CA GLY A 24 -23.81 -16.93 -2.88
C GLY A 24 -22.66 -15.95 -3.09
N GLY A 25 -22.31 -15.15 -2.08
CA GLY A 25 -21.07 -14.38 -2.10
C GLY A 25 -19.90 -15.31 -1.83
N CYS A 26 -19.35 -15.92 -2.88
CA CYS A 26 -18.01 -16.48 -2.82
C CYS A 26 -17.07 -15.37 -2.34
N LEU A 27 -16.72 -15.40 -1.05
CA LEU A 27 -15.59 -14.67 -0.51
C LEU A 27 -14.35 -15.25 -1.18
N ALA A 28 -14.01 -14.72 -2.36
CA ALA A 28 -12.63 -14.71 -2.80
C ALA A 28 -11.84 -14.15 -1.61
N ALA A 29 -10.98 -14.97 -1.02
CA ALA A 29 -10.19 -14.56 0.14
C ALA A 29 -9.57 -13.19 -0.17
N ALA A 30 -10.00 -12.16 0.54
CA ALA A 30 -9.41 -10.84 0.39
C ALA A 30 -7.91 -11.01 0.69
N ARG A 31 -7.07 -10.60 -0.26
CA ARG A 31 -5.60 -10.63 -0.16
C ARG A 31 -5.15 -9.64 0.90
N ARG A 32 -5.36 -10.00 2.17
CA ARG A 32 -5.09 -9.17 3.35
C ARG A 32 -3.79 -9.54 4.01
N CYS A 33 -3.07 -8.55 4.54
CA CYS A 33 -1.95 -8.80 5.43
C CYS A 33 -2.46 -9.56 6.67
N VAL A 34 -1.74 -10.60 7.07
CA VAL A 34 -2.09 -11.44 8.24
C VAL A 34 -1.05 -11.37 9.35
N PHE A 35 -0.19 -10.36 9.35
CA PHE A 35 0.90 -10.22 10.31
C PHE A 35 0.42 -10.38 11.77
N ASP A 36 -0.64 -9.67 12.16
CA ASP A 36 -1.12 -9.70 13.54
C ASP A 36 -1.70 -11.07 13.93
N GLU A 37 -2.36 -11.77 13.00
CA GLU A 37 -2.81 -13.15 13.20
C GLU A 37 -1.63 -14.11 13.39
N VAL A 38 -0.61 -13.98 12.54
CA VAL A 38 0.62 -14.77 12.58
C VAL A 38 1.33 -14.57 13.94
N VAL A 39 1.50 -13.32 14.39
CA VAL A 39 2.09 -13.01 15.70
C VAL A 39 1.22 -13.53 16.86
N ARG A 40 -0.11 -13.39 16.79
CA ARG A 40 -1.02 -13.88 17.85
C ARG A 40 -1.02 -15.40 17.98
N LYS A 41 -0.97 -16.13 16.87
CA LYS A 41 -0.98 -17.60 16.85
C LYS A 41 0.32 -18.20 17.36
N CYS A 42 1.46 -17.57 17.05
CA CYS A 42 2.78 -18.18 17.22
C CYS A 42 3.65 -17.53 18.32
N GLY A 43 3.20 -16.42 18.91
CA GLY A 43 3.93 -15.68 19.94
C GLY A 43 5.03 -14.77 19.37
N SER A 44 5.42 -13.75 20.13
CA SER A 44 6.56 -12.90 19.77
C SER A 44 7.88 -13.68 19.92
N PRO A 45 8.85 -13.53 18.99
CA PRO A 45 10.16 -14.14 19.18
C PRO A 45 10.80 -13.62 20.47
N PRO A 46 11.39 -14.48 21.30
CA PRO A 46 12.13 -14.05 22.48
C PRO A 46 13.32 -13.18 22.07
N ALA A 47 13.50 -12.07 22.79
CA ALA A 47 14.62 -11.17 22.60
C ALA A 47 15.94 -11.83 23.07
N ALA A 48 16.97 -11.68 22.23
CA ALA A 48 18.40 -11.87 22.48
C ALA A 48 18.98 -13.31 22.56
N VAL A 49 19.90 -13.64 21.64
CA VAL A 49 21.16 -14.40 21.90
C VAL A 49 22.26 -13.94 20.94
N VAL A 50 23.47 -13.67 21.45
CA VAL A 50 24.69 -13.29 20.71
C VAL A 50 25.82 -14.28 21.00
N ARG A 51 26.59 -14.71 19.98
CA ARG A 51 28.04 -15.02 20.09
C ARG A 51 28.73 -15.05 18.71
N GLU A 52 29.85 -14.34 18.57
CA GLU A 52 30.69 -14.28 17.35
C GLU A 52 31.77 -15.38 17.32
N VAL A 53 32.06 -15.94 16.12
CA VAL A 53 33.28 -16.71 15.77
C VAL A 53 33.56 -16.57 14.24
N PRO A 54 34.82 -16.48 13.74
CA PRO A 54 35.07 -16.04 12.35
C PRO A 54 35.62 -17.09 11.33
N ARG A 55 35.47 -16.73 10.03
CA ARG A 55 36.13 -17.18 8.75
C ARG A 55 35.68 -18.51 8.10
N LYS A 56 35.51 -18.71 6.77
CA LYS A 56 35.59 -17.94 5.49
C LYS A 56 34.95 -18.84 4.37
N GLY A 57 34.24 -18.29 3.36
CA GLY A 57 33.93 -18.97 2.08
C GLY A 57 32.53 -18.67 1.52
N GLN A 58 32.42 -18.15 0.29
CA GLN A 58 31.20 -17.59 -0.34
C GLN A 58 30.46 -18.57 -1.27
N GLY A 59 29.13 -18.54 -1.21
CA GLY A 59 28.15 -19.13 -2.14
C GLY A 59 26.99 -18.15 -2.41
N ALA A 60 26.12 -18.49 -3.38
CA ALA A 60 25.17 -17.59 -4.07
C ALA A 60 24.30 -16.72 -3.14
N THR A 61 24.63 -15.42 -3.09
CA THR A 61 23.97 -14.40 -2.27
C THR A 61 23.95 -13.09 -3.06
N GLN A 62 22.83 -12.36 -3.05
CA GLN A 62 22.73 -11.03 -3.64
C GLN A 62 22.59 -10.00 -2.51
N ALA A 63 23.62 -9.14 -2.38
CA ALA A 63 23.61 -8.01 -1.46
C ALA A 63 23.18 -6.75 -2.21
N TYR A 64 22.17 -6.05 -1.69
CA TYR A 64 21.67 -4.81 -2.28
C TYR A 64 22.26 -3.62 -1.52
N THR A 65 23.04 -2.79 -2.22
CA THR A 65 23.59 -1.53 -1.67
C THR A 65 23.24 -0.38 -2.61
N VAL A 66 22.67 0.69 -2.05
CA VAL A 66 22.43 1.94 -2.79
C VAL A 66 23.61 2.87 -2.52
N ALA A 67 24.29 3.32 -3.57
CA ALA A 67 25.34 4.32 -3.46
C ALA A 67 24.71 5.71 -3.24
N THR A 68 24.92 6.32 -2.07
CA THR A 68 24.50 7.70 -1.80
C THR A 68 25.64 8.49 -1.18
N PRO A 69 25.63 9.84 -1.28
CA PRO A 69 26.54 10.70 -0.52
C PRO A 69 26.43 10.37 0.97
N GLU A 70 27.56 10.34 1.65
CA GLU A 70 27.64 9.93 3.06
C GLU A 70 26.83 10.90 3.92
N ALA A 71 25.67 10.46 4.41
CA ALA A 71 25.03 11.09 5.54
C ALA A 71 25.97 10.90 6.74
N ASP A 72 26.29 12.00 7.43
CA ASP A 72 26.84 12.08 8.79
C ASP A 72 27.57 10.81 9.24
N GLY A 73 28.89 10.73 9.02
CA GLY A 73 29.70 9.53 8.70
C GLY A 73 29.50 8.21 9.47
N GLU A 74 28.71 8.22 10.54
CA GLU A 74 28.22 7.09 11.32
C GLU A 74 26.92 6.42 10.77
N TRP A 75 25.99 7.18 10.17
CA TRP A 75 24.69 6.67 9.70
C TRP A 75 24.71 6.38 8.20
N ARG A 76 24.44 5.14 7.81
CA ARG A 76 24.56 4.71 6.40
C ARG A 76 23.28 4.01 5.94
N PRO A 77 22.97 3.99 4.63
CA PRO A 77 21.86 3.22 4.09
C PRO A 77 21.88 1.78 4.60
N ILE A 78 20.72 1.29 5.05
CA ILE A 78 20.57 -0.08 5.52
C ILE A 78 20.88 -1.07 4.40
N ARG A 79 21.68 -2.08 4.71
CA ARG A 79 22.01 -3.18 3.79
C ARG A 79 21.13 -4.37 4.15
N VAL A 80 20.27 -4.76 3.22
CA VAL A 80 19.38 -5.92 3.39
C VAL A 80 19.85 -7.01 2.44
N LEU A 81 20.10 -8.18 3.02
CA LEU A 81 20.38 -9.40 2.26
C LEU A 81 19.12 -10.27 2.27
N ALA A 82 18.68 -10.73 1.10
CA ALA A 82 17.59 -11.70 0.98
C ALA A 82 18.15 -13.06 0.57
N SER A 83 17.88 -14.08 1.37
CA SER A 83 18.18 -15.47 1.05
C SER A 83 16.96 -16.09 0.38
N THR A 84 17.07 -16.41 -0.91
CA THR A 84 16.00 -16.96 -1.75
C THR A 84 16.07 -18.48 -1.88
N ARG A 85 16.82 -19.15 -0.99
CA ARG A 85 17.06 -20.60 -1.04
C ARG A 85 15.77 -21.42 -1.10
N ASP A 86 14.76 -21.06 -0.33
CA ASP A 86 13.46 -21.76 -0.34
C ASP A 86 12.67 -21.53 -1.63
N LEU A 87 12.93 -20.44 -2.37
CA LEU A 87 12.32 -20.20 -3.69
C LEU A 87 12.96 -21.06 -4.79
N GLU A 88 14.18 -21.53 -4.59
CA GLU A 88 14.93 -22.36 -5.54
C GLU A 88 14.80 -23.86 -5.24
N ASP A 89 14.35 -24.22 -4.04
CA ASP A 89 14.18 -25.60 -3.59
C ASP A 89 12.78 -26.14 -3.94
N PRO A 90 12.64 -27.11 -4.87
CA PRO A 90 11.34 -27.65 -5.29
C PRO A 90 10.56 -28.35 -4.18
N GLU A 91 11.17 -28.67 -3.04
CA GLU A 91 10.49 -29.21 -1.85
C GLU A 91 9.92 -28.11 -0.94
N LYS A 92 10.24 -26.84 -1.21
CA LYS A 92 9.83 -25.66 -0.43
C LYS A 92 8.82 -24.78 -1.13
N HIS A 93 8.58 -24.97 -2.43
CA HIS A 93 7.57 -24.25 -3.20
C HIS A 93 6.76 -25.20 -4.09
N CYS A 94 5.60 -24.72 -4.55
CA CYS A 94 4.70 -25.49 -5.40
C CYS A 94 5.22 -25.58 -6.84
N SER A 95 5.61 -26.78 -7.27
CA SER A 95 6.08 -27.06 -8.64
C SER A 95 4.96 -27.62 -9.52
N ALA A 96 4.03 -28.39 -8.94
CA ALA A 96 2.87 -28.96 -9.58
C ALA A 96 1.60 -28.82 -8.70
N VAL A 97 0.43 -28.95 -9.33
CA VAL A 97 -0.85 -29.02 -8.61
C VAL A 97 -0.89 -30.31 -7.82
N ASP A 98 -1.52 -30.28 -6.64
CA ASP A 98 -1.63 -31.37 -5.68
C ASP A 98 -0.32 -31.75 -4.96
N ASP A 99 0.80 -31.09 -5.25
CA ASP A 99 2.00 -31.16 -4.41
C ASP A 99 1.65 -30.73 -2.98
N VAL A 100 2.27 -31.37 -1.99
CA VAL A 100 2.19 -30.94 -0.58
C VAL A 100 3.49 -30.26 -0.22
N ARG A 101 3.40 -29.01 0.23
CA ARG A 101 4.56 -28.16 0.53
C ARG A 101 4.37 -27.43 1.85
N PRO A 102 5.45 -27.00 2.53
CA PRO A 102 5.33 -26.21 3.75
C PRO A 102 4.54 -24.92 3.50
N ASP A 103 3.57 -24.63 4.36
CA ASP A 103 2.79 -23.38 4.29
C ASP A 103 3.53 -22.18 4.95
N PHE A 104 4.71 -22.45 5.52
CA PHE A 104 5.53 -21.55 6.34
C PHE A 104 4.83 -21.03 7.62
N LEU A 105 3.66 -21.57 7.95
CA LEU A 105 2.89 -21.28 9.16
C LEU A 105 2.98 -22.40 10.21
N GLY A 106 3.99 -23.27 10.07
CA GLY A 106 4.21 -24.45 10.91
C GLY A 106 3.50 -25.72 10.43
N GLY A 107 2.96 -25.70 9.21
CA GLY A 107 2.22 -26.81 8.62
C GLY A 107 2.58 -27.08 7.16
N THR A 108 1.68 -27.78 6.47
CA THR A 108 1.78 -28.04 5.04
C THR A 108 0.45 -27.72 4.38
N GLY A 109 0.49 -27.26 3.14
CA GLY A 109 -0.67 -27.00 2.31
C GLY A 109 -0.60 -27.78 0.99
N VAL A 110 -1.76 -27.93 0.36
CA VAL A 110 -1.88 -28.51 -0.98
C VAL A 110 -1.73 -27.40 -2.02
N CYS A 111 -0.89 -27.64 -3.02
CA CYS A 111 -0.61 -26.71 -4.09
C CYS A 111 -1.78 -26.64 -5.08
N LEU A 112 -2.31 -25.43 -5.26
CA LEU A 112 -3.33 -25.11 -6.26
C LEU A 112 -2.67 -24.46 -7.48
N LYS A 113 -3.42 -24.31 -8.58
CA LYS A 113 -2.93 -23.68 -9.81
C LYS A 113 -2.35 -22.28 -9.57
N GLU A 114 -2.95 -21.51 -8.67
CA GLU A 114 -2.51 -20.16 -8.29
C GLU A 114 -1.27 -20.13 -7.39
N HIS A 115 -0.88 -21.27 -6.80
CA HIS A 115 0.33 -21.38 -5.98
C HIS A 115 1.57 -21.73 -6.80
N LEU A 116 1.43 -22.10 -8.07
CA LEU A 116 2.53 -22.65 -8.88
C LEU A 116 3.64 -21.62 -9.12
N MET A 117 4.85 -21.96 -8.70
CA MET A 117 6.07 -21.17 -8.94
C MET A 117 6.57 -21.38 -10.37
N THR A 118 5.96 -20.68 -11.33
CA THR A 118 6.46 -20.70 -12.71
C THR A 118 7.82 -19.99 -12.81
N ARG A 119 8.61 -20.29 -13.86
CA ARG A 119 9.89 -19.60 -14.11
C ARG A 119 9.74 -18.08 -14.20
N ASN A 120 8.63 -17.58 -14.75
CA ASN A 120 8.37 -16.15 -14.86
C ASN A 120 8.11 -15.51 -13.48
N ILE A 121 7.39 -16.22 -12.61
CA ILE A 121 7.11 -15.76 -11.24
C ILE A 121 8.41 -15.75 -10.43
N LEU A 122 9.18 -16.85 -10.47
CA LEU A 122 10.48 -16.92 -9.79
C LEU A 122 11.42 -15.80 -10.27
N PHE A 123 11.48 -15.56 -11.58
CA PHE A 123 12.26 -14.47 -12.15
C PHE A 123 11.79 -13.11 -11.67
N ALA A 124 10.47 -12.85 -11.69
CA ALA A 124 9.90 -11.61 -11.20
C ALA A 124 10.16 -11.39 -9.70
N MET A 125 10.00 -12.42 -8.87
CA MET A 125 10.29 -12.37 -7.43
C MET A 125 11.74 -11.98 -7.17
N THR A 126 12.67 -12.70 -7.79
CA THR A 126 14.10 -12.60 -7.50
C THR A 126 14.78 -11.39 -8.14
N ASN A 127 14.31 -10.94 -9.33
CA ASN A 127 14.99 -9.88 -10.09
C ASN A 127 14.25 -8.54 -10.07
N ASN A 128 12.99 -8.50 -9.60
CA ASN A 128 12.20 -7.27 -9.58
C ASN A 128 11.56 -7.02 -8.21
N ILE A 129 10.72 -7.94 -7.74
CA ILE A 129 9.84 -7.69 -6.58
C ILE A 129 10.64 -7.53 -5.28
N ILE A 130 11.46 -8.53 -4.93
CA ILE A 130 12.28 -8.49 -3.71
C ILE A 130 13.32 -7.35 -3.78
N PRO A 131 14.09 -7.17 -4.88
CA PRO A 131 15.00 -6.03 -5.03
C PRO A 131 14.31 -4.68 -4.92
N GLY A 132 13.15 -4.52 -5.57
CA GLY A 132 12.37 -3.28 -5.56
C GLY A 132 11.89 -2.92 -4.17
N ALA A 133 11.35 -3.90 -3.43
CA ALA A 133 10.89 -3.72 -2.05
C ALA A 133 12.06 -3.35 -1.11
N ILE A 134 13.18 -4.06 -1.20
CA ILE A 134 14.41 -3.73 -0.45
C ILE A 134 14.93 -2.34 -0.84
N GLY A 135 14.84 -1.97 -2.12
CA GLY A 135 15.19 -0.66 -2.63
C GLY A 135 14.37 0.45 -1.96
N LEU A 136 13.08 0.25 -1.73
CA LEU A 136 12.22 1.23 -1.04
C LEU A 136 12.69 1.51 0.40
N HIS A 137 13.07 0.47 1.15
CA HIS A 137 13.59 0.65 2.52
C HIS A 137 15.02 1.18 2.54
N SER A 138 15.95 0.60 1.77
CA SER A 138 17.36 1.03 1.74
C SER A 138 17.54 2.45 1.21
N SER A 139 16.63 2.91 0.35
CA SER A 139 16.57 4.29 -0.12
C SER A 139 16.03 5.30 0.91
N ARG A 140 15.41 4.85 2.01
CA ARG A 140 14.77 5.72 3.03
C ARG A 140 15.40 5.60 4.41
N LEU A 141 15.82 4.40 4.80
CA LEU A 141 16.31 4.09 6.13
C LEU A 141 17.83 4.11 6.18
N LEU A 142 18.34 4.73 7.23
CA LEU A 142 19.74 4.76 7.62
C LEU A 142 19.90 4.02 8.95
N VAL A 143 21.01 3.32 9.13
CA VAL A 143 21.35 2.60 10.36
C VAL A 143 22.77 2.91 10.80
N ARG A 144 23.02 2.80 12.11
CA ARG A 144 24.37 2.61 12.64
C ARG A 144 24.73 1.13 12.49
N ARG A 145 25.78 0.85 11.73
CA ARG A 145 26.25 -0.52 11.48
C ARG A 145 26.84 -1.06 12.77
N VAL A 146 26.19 -2.07 13.35
CA VAL A 146 26.57 -2.63 14.67
C VAL A 146 27.65 -3.70 14.52
N ARG A 147 27.63 -4.47 13.42
CA ARG A 147 28.55 -5.60 13.21
C ARG A 147 29.23 -5.55 11.86
N ARG A 148 30.46 -6.09 11.83
CA ARG A 148 31.16 -6.42 10.58
C ARG A 148 30.68 -7.75 10.01
N VAL A 149 30.25 -8.68 10.87
CA VAL A 149 29.73 -10.01 10.53
C VAL A 149 28.49 -10.32 11.36
N LEU A 150 27.40 -10.70 10.71
CA LEU A 150 26.12 -11.03 11.31
C LEU A 150 26.02 -12.55 11.45
N MET A 151 25.82 -13.03 12.69
CA MET A 151 25.63 -14.44 13.01
C MET A 151 24.15 -14.69 13.24
N VAL A 152 23.56 -15.58 12.45
CA VAL A 152 22.14 -15.93 12.59
C VAL A 152 22.01 -16.95 13.72
N PRO A 153 21.15 -16.72 14.72
CA PRO A 153 20.95 -17.69 15.78
C PRO A 153 20.18 -18.92 15.26
N PRO A 154 20.38 -20.11 15.87
CA PRO A 154 19.47 -21.22 15.62
C PRO A 154 18.07 -20.85 16.07
N PHE A 155 17.06 -21.21 15.27
CA PHE A 155 15.67 -21.01 15.62
C PHE A 155 15.14 -22.23 16.36
N ASN A 156 14.36 -22.01 17.42
CA ASN A 156 13.76 -23.12 18.16
C ASN A 156 12.71 -23.82 17.30
N ALA A 157 12.68 -25.15 17.36
CA ALA A 157 11.67 -25.94 16.66
C ALA A 157 10.26 -25.51 17.07
N GLY A 158 9.37 -25.36 16.10
CA GLY A 158 7.98 -24.91 16.30
C GLY A 158 7.81 -23.39 16.29
N MET A 159 8.88 -22.61 16.14
CA MET A 159 8.77 -21.17 15.80
C MET A 159 8.67 -20.99 14.29
N LEU A 160 7.90 -20.01 13.83
CA LEU A 160 7.76 -19.72 12.39
C LEU A 160 9.09 -19.46 11.67
N CYS A 161 10.04 -18.83 12.36
CA CYS A 161 11.39 -18.63 11.81
C CYS A 161 12.11 -19.93 11.47
N SER A 162 11.76 -21.04 12.14
CA SER A 162 12.35 -22.36 11.87
C SER A 162 11.83 -23.02 10.59
N GLU A 163 10.78 -22.47 9.97
CA GLU A 163 10.25 -22.96 8.69
C GLU A 163 11.16 -22.62 7.49
N PHE A 164 11.99 -21.57 7.64
CA PHE A 164 12.87 -21.09 6.60
C PHE A 164 14.22 -21.81 6.59
N SER A 165 14.73 -22.08 5.39
CA SER A 165 16.06 -22.68 5.24
C SER A 165 17.15 -21.64 5.43
N VAL A 166 17.94 -21.81 6.49
CA VAL A 166 19.11 -20.99 6.77
C VAL A 166 20.37 -21.70 6.24
N PRO A 167 21.11 -21.11 5.29
CA PRO A 167 22.40 -21.63 4.85
C PRO A 167 23.39 -21.78 6.03
N VAL A 168 24.19 -22.86 6.00
CA VAL A 168 25.12 -23.18 7.10
C VAL A 168 26.13 -22.06 7.35
N GLU A 169 26.54 -21.39 6.28
CA GLU A 169 27.44 -20.25 6.28
C GLU A 169 26.88 -19.03 7.03
N HIS A 170 25.55 -18.91 7.17
CA HIS A 170 24.91 -17.82 7.92
C HIS A 170 24.95 -18.05 9.43
N TYR A 171 25.05 -19.31 9.88
CA TYR A 171 25.34 -19.65 11.27
C TYR A 171 26.82 -19.47 11.60
N SER A 172 27.71 -19.92 10.70
CA SER A 172 29.16 -19.80 10.83
C SER A 172 29.81 -19.98 9.46
N PRO A 173 30.63 -19.03 8.97
CA PRO A 173 31.26 -17.93 9.70
C PRO A 173 30.39 -16.67 9.89
N GLY A 174 29.16 -16.68 9.40
CA GLY A 174 28.27 -15.52 9.40
C GLY A 174 28.34 -14.69 8.12
N ILE A 175 27.47 -13.69 8.05
CA ILE A 175 27.25 -12.86 6.86
C ILE A 175 28.00 -11.54 7.01
N ALA A 176 28.91 -11.28 6.09
CA ALA A 176 29.53 -9.96 5.99
C ALA A 176 28.58 -8.97 5.31
N ASP A 177 28.73 -7.69 5.65
CA ASP A 177 28.10 -6.57 4.95
C ASP A 177 26.56 -6.52 4.87
N ALA A 178 25.88 -7.13 5.84
CA ALA A 178 24.43 -7.01 6.02
C ALA A 178 24.09 -6.35 7.37
N ASP A 179 22.99 -5.60 7.40
CA ASP A 179 22.41 -5.02 8.61
C ASP A 179 21.06 -5.68 8.97
N LEU A 180 20.39 -6.25 7.96
CA LEU A 180 19.22 -7.13 8.06
C LEU A 180 19.38 -8.30 7.09
N VAL A 181 18.97 -9.50 7.52
CA VAL A 181 18.90 -10.69 6.67
C VAL A 181 17.46 -11.20 6.64
N LEU A 182 16.90 -11.32 5.44
CA LEU A 182 15.56 -11.85 5.19
C LEU A 182 15.66 -13.25 4.62
N TYR A 183 14.99 -14.22 5.22
CA TYR A 183 14.79 -15.54 4.64
C TYR A 183 13.45 -15.58 3.93
N VAL A 184 13.48 -15.88 2.63
CA VAL A 184 12.31 -15.72 1.75
C VAL A 184 11.78 -17.08 1.33
N GLY A 185 10.49 -17.31 1.58
CA GLY A 185 9.76 -18.51 1.17
C GLY A 185 8.47 -18.17 0.41
N ALA A 186 7.93 -19.14 -0.33
CA ALA A 186 6.69 -19.00 -1.10
C ALA A 186 5.98 -20.37 -1.21
N GLY A 187 5.28 -20.73 -0.14
CA GLY A 187 4.50 -21.96 -0.04
C GLY A 187 3.05 -21.80 -0.54
N PRO A 188 2.23 -22.87 -0.46
CA PRO A 188 0.81 -22.84 -0.78
C PRO A 188 0.03 -22.01 0.26
N SER A 189 -0.04 -20.71 0.01
CA SER A 189 -0.76 -19.73 0.82
C SER A 189 -1.23 -18.57 -0.05
N SER A 190 -2.35 -17.97 0.33
CA SER A 190 -2.95 -16.81 -0.33
C SER A 190 -2.56 -15.48 0.31
N VAL A 191 -1.69 -15.49 1.33
CA VAL A 191 -1.31 -14.31 2.11
C VAL A 191 0.20 -14.18 2.27
N SER A 192 0.69 -12.98 2.03
CA SER A 192 2.07 -12.58 2.33
C SER A 192 2.15 -12.15 3.80
N TRP A 193 3.28 -12.41 4.44
CA TRP A 193 3.56 -11.97 5.81
C TRP A 193 5.06 -11.92 6.04
N ALA A 194 5.52 -11.06 6.95
CA ALA A 194 6.89 -11.15 7.44
C ALA A 194 7.02 -10.70 8.89
N LEU A 195 8.04 -11.22 9.59
CA LEU A 195 8.28 -10.90 10.99
C LEU A 195 9.76 -10.88 11.31
N ALA A 196 10.11 -10.14 12.38
CA ALA A 196 11.46 -10.19 12.93
C ALA A 196 11.69 -11.55 13.60
N CYS A 197 12.78 -12.23 13.27
CA CYS A 197 13.18 -13.53 13.81
C CYS A 197 14.28 -13.42 14.88
N ALA A 198 15.08 -12.36 14.83
CA ALA A 198 16.09 -12.08 15.85
C ALA A 198 16.33 -10.58 15.98
N THR A 199 16.60 -10.14 17.21
CA THR A 199 16.87 -8.74 17.54
C THR A 199 18.19 -8.60 18.32
N GLU A 200 18.87 -7.47 18.13
CA GLU A 200 20.06 -7.08 18.88
C GLU A 200 19.89 -5.66 19.40
N GLY A 201 19.98 -5.47 20.72
CA GLY A 201 19.66 -4.18 21.34
C GLY A 201 18.24 -3.69 21.04
N GLY A 202 17.32 -4.63 20.75
CA GLY A 202 15.95 -4.35 20.30
C GLY A 202 15.79 -4.16 18.79
N ARG A 203 16.85 -3.94 18.02
CA ARG A 203 16.76 -3.77 16.56
C ARG A 203 16.64 -5.12 15.85
N PRO A 204 15.64 -5.33 14.98
CA PRO A 204 15.58 -6.50 14.11
C PRO A 204 16.81 -6.59 13.19
N PHE A 205 17.42 -7.78 13.13
CA PHE A 205 18.56 -8.04 12.22
C PHE A 205 18.40 -9.36 11.44
N VAL A 206 17.43 -10.19 11.80
CA VAL A 206 16.98 -11.33 10.99
C VAL A 206 15.47 -11.29 10.90
N GLY A 207 14.91 -11.58 9.73
CA GLY A 207 13.47 -11.72 9.51
C GLY A 207 13.14 -12.91 8.60
N GLY A 208 11.93 -13.42 8.76
CA GLY A 208 11.31 -14.36 7.81
C GLY A 208 10.30 -13.61 6.97
N LEU A 209 10.26 -13.89 5.66
CA LEU A 209 9.36 -13.28 4.68
C LEU A 209 8.72 -14.39 3.85
N HIS A 210 7.42 -14.57 3.99
CA HIS A 210 6.63 -15.40 3.10
C HIS A 210 5.92 -14.53 2.07
N ILE A 211 6.07 -14.86 0.78
CA ILE A 211 5.41 -14.15 -0.33
C ILE A 211 4.39 -15.08 -0.97
N ALA A 212 3.12 -14.70 -0.96
CA ALA A 212 2.09 -15.43 -1.67
C ALA A 212 2.25 -15.25 -3.18
N VAL A 213 2.32 -16.37 -3.91
CA VAL A 213 2.46 -16.39 -5.37
C VAL A 213 1.38 -15.56 -6.10
N PRO A 214 0.10 -15.58 -5.69
CA PRO A 214 -0.94 -14.73 -6.29
C PRO A 214 -0.64 -13.21 -6.23
N ASP A 215 0.16 -12.74 -5.26
CA ASP A 215 0.52 -11.33 -5.13
C ASP A 215 1.56 -10.90 -6.17
N CYS A 216 2.30 -11.84 -6.77
CA CYS A 216 3.37 -11.57 -7.72
C CYS A 216 2.89 -11.37 -9.17
N LEU A 217 1.59 -11.49 -9.44
CA LEU A 217 1.03 -11.38 -10.79
C LEU A 217 1.19 -9.97 -11.39
N LEU A 218 1.31 -8.94 -10.55
CA LEU A 218 1.38 -7.55 -10.96
C LEU A 218 2.51 -6.83 -10.24
N ALA A 219 3.65 -6.65 -10.92
CA ALA A 219 4.89 -6.13 -10.34
C ALA A 219 4.70 -4.84 -9.51
N ARG A 220 3.93 -3.88 -10.05
CA ARG A 220 3.64 -2.60 -9.37
C ARG A 220 3.07 -2.80 -7.96
N LEU A 221 2.08 -3.67 -7.81
CA LEU A 221 1.45 -3.96 -6.51
C LEU A 221 2.33 -4.90 -5.67
N ALA A 222 2.94 -5.90 -6.30
CA ALA A 222 3.77 -6.89 -5.63
C ALA A 222 4.94 -6.25 -4.86
N VAL A 223 5.65 -5.29 -5.46
CA VAL A 223 6.74 -4.56 -4.77
C VAL A 223 6.23 -3.83 -3.54
N ARG A 224 5.03 -3.24 -3.60
CA ARG A 224 4.45 -2.50 -2.46
C ARG A 224 3.98 -3.42 -1.35
N ILE A 225 3.36 -4.55 -1.69
CA ILE A 225 3.01 -5.60 -0.72
C ILE A 225 4.26 -6.15 -0.05
N VAL A 226 5.30 -6.50 -0.82
CA VAL A 226 6.54 -7.03 -0.22
C VAL A 226 7.26 -5.96 0.61
N ALA A 227 7.24 -4.69 0.22
CA ALA A 227 7.77 -3.61 1.06
C ALA A 227 6.97 -3.42 2.36
N HIS A 228 5.65 -3.56 2.32
CA HIS A 228 4.82 -3.57 3.52
C HIS A 228 5.26 -4.69 4.48
N GLU A 229 5.42 -5.91 3.97
CA GLU A 229 5.88 -7.02 4.81
C GLU A 229 7.30 -6.80 5.34
N VAL A 230 8.22 -6.34 4.51
CA VAL A 230 9.59 -6.02 4.95
C VAL A 230 9.59 -4.95 6.06
N ALA A 231 8.65 -4.00 6.06
CA ALA A 231 8.49 -3.03 7.15
C ALA A 231 8.14 -3.72 8.48
N HIS A 232 7.28 -4.74 8.48
CA HIS A 232 6.99 -5.54 9.67
C HIS A 232 8.25 -6.26 10.17
N ALA A 233 9.03 -6.87 9.28
CA ALA A 233 10.31 -7.50 9.62
C ALA A 233 11.35 -6.51 10.17
N LEU A 234 11.28 -5.24 9.76
CA LEU A 234 12.10 -4.14 10.27
C LEU A 234 11.62 -3.59 11.62
N GLY A 235 10.48 -4.05 12.12
CA GLY A 235 9.95 -3.70 13.44
C GLY A 235 8.75 -2.76 13.44
N PHE A 236 8.16 -2.46 12.28
CA PHE A 236 6.85 -1.78 12.24
C PHE A 236 5.78 -2.75 12.73
N ASN A 237 5.52 -2.81 14.04
CA ASN A 237 4.41 -3.56 14.61
C ASN A 237 4.01 -3.02 15.96
N TYR A 238 2.76 -3.27 16.35
CA TYR A 238 2.21 -2.76 17.60
C TYR A 238 3.04 -3.19 18.82
N GLN A 239 3.48 -4.45 18.90
CA GLN A 239 4.24 -4.97 20.04
C GLN A 239 5.59 -4.25 20.21
N GLN A 240 6.30 -4.00 19.12
CA GLN A 240 7.55 -3.23 19.11
C GLN A 240 7.31 -1.79 19.54
N MET A 241 6.28 -1.14 18.98
CA MET A 241 5.92 0.23 19.33
C MET A 241 5.54 0.34 20.81
N ALA A 242 4.77 -0.62 21.35
CA ALA A 242 4.42 -0.70 22.76
C ALA A 242 5.65 -0.93 23.65
N GLY A 243 6.55 -1.84 23.27
CA GLY A 243 7.80 -2.10 23.99
C GLY A 243 8.73 -0.87 24.03
N LEU A 244 8.68 -0.04 22.99
CA LEU A 244 9.39 1.23 22.90
C LEU A 244 8.62 2.42 23.49
N ARG A 245 7.43 2.19 24.07
CA ARG A 245 6.54 3.23 24.65
C ARG A 245 6.15 4.31 23.64
N MET A 246 5.93 3.92 22.39
CA MET A 246 5.57 4.81 21.29
C MET A 246 4.06 4.99 21.13
N VAL A 247 3.26 4.12 21.75
CA VAL A 247 1.81 4.11 21.65
C VAL A 247 1.15 4.49 22.97
N SER A 248 0.05 5.23 22.87
CA SER A 248 -0.89 5.49 23.96
C SER A 248 -2.29 5.04 23.55
N ASN A 249 -3.13 4.74 24.54
CA ASN A 249 -4.55 4.46 24.29
C ASN A 249 -5.37 5.74 24.43
N ASP A 250 -6.02 6.17 23.35
CA ASP A 250 -6.92 7.32 23.37
C ASP A 250 -8.37 6.83 23.42
N THR A 251 -8.99 7.00 24.59
CA THR A 251 -10.37 6.61 24.88
C THR A 251 -11.40 7.58 24.32
N THR A 252 -10.97 8.73 23.79
CA THR A 252 -11.86 9.75 23.22
C THR A 252 -12.19 9.51 21.75
N LEU A 253 -11.42 8.64 21.08
CA LEU A 253 -11.61 8.25 19.69
C LEU A 253 -12.76 7.24 19.50
N PRO A 254 -13.39 7.19 18.29
CA PRO A 254 -14.47 6.26 18.00
C PRO A 254 -14.11 4.81 18.32
N GLY A 255 -15.02 4.05 18.94
CA GLY A 255 -14.81 2.64 19.28
C GLY A 255 -14.29 2.37 20.71
N GLY A 256 -14.07 3.39 21.55
CA GLY A 256 -13.88 3.21 23.00
C GLY A 256 -12.43 2.98 23.46
N GLY A 257 -11.45 3.45 22.70
CA GLY A 257 -10.02 3.27 23.00
C GLY A 257 -9.26 2.81 21.76
N ARG A 258 -8.58 3.72 21.07
CA ARG A 258 -7.71 3.39 19.94
C ARG A 258 -6.24 3.54 20.33
N ALA A 259 -5.40 2.63 19.86
CA ALA A 259 -3.96 2.82 19.95
C ALA A 259 -3.55 3.95 19.00
N VAL A 260 -2.84 4.93 19.53
CA VAL A 260 -2.33 6.08 18.81
C VAL A 260 -0.82 6.12 18.98
N VAL A 261 -0.08 6.25 17.89
CA VAL A 261 1.37 6.47 17.91
C VAL A 261 1.62 7.96 18.16
N THR A 262 2.14 8.30 19.34
CA THR A 262 2.20 9.68 19.87
C THR A 262 3.62 10.24 20.01
N THR A 263 4.60 9.57 19.40
CA THR A 263 6.00 9.98 19.42
C THR A 263 6.25 11.24 18.57
N ALA A 264 7.37 11.92 18.84
CA ALA A 264 7.61 13.29 18.40
C ALA A 264 7.63 13.46 16.88
N GLU A 265 8.35 12.61 16.14
CA GLU A 265 8.37 12.72 14.67
C GLU A 265 7.03 12.28 14.08
N THR A 266 6.40 11.23 14.62
CA THR A 266 5.08 10.77 14.17
C THR A 266 4.04 11.87 14.31
N LYS A 267 3.95 12.50 15.49
CA LYS A 267 3.08 13.64 15.74
C LYS A 267 3.35 14.77 14.74
N LYS A 268 4.62 15.14 14.52
CA LYS A 268 5.00 16.20 13.59
C LYS A 268 4.57 15.90 12.15
N GLN A 269 4.80 14.69 11.64
CA GLN A 269 4.43 14.34 10.27
C GLN A 269 2.92 14.22 10.07
N VAL A 270 2.19 13.72 11.08
CA VAL A 270 0.72 13.72 11.09
C VAL A 270 0.18 15.15 11.01
N GLN A 271 0.67 16.05 11.88
CA GLN A 271 0.23 17.45 11.89
C GLN A 271 0.47 18.15 10.55
N ALA A 272 1.60 17.83 9.89
CA ALA A 272 1.93 18.33 8.57
C ALA A 272 0.99 17.77 7.49
N HIS A 273 0.80 16.45 7.45
CA HIS A 273 -0.03 15.77 6.44
C HIS A 273 -1.48 16.26 6.49
N TYR A 274 -2.10 16.28 7.66
CA TYR A 274 -3.51 16.68 7.80
C TYR A 274 -3.69 18.20 7.96
N SER A 275 -2.61 18.99 7.98
CA SER A 275 -2.64 20.44 8.24
C SER A 275 -3.38 20.81 9.55
N CYS A 276 -3.07 20.09 10.63
CA CYS A 276 -3.67 20.33 11.94
C CYS A 276 -2.66 20.18 13.08
N SER A 277 -2.31 21.28 13.74
CA SER A 277 -1.33 21.30 14.84
C SER A 277 -1.82 20.72 16.17
N ARG A 278 -3.12 20.39 16.28
CA ARG A 278 -3.71 19.81 17.50
C ARG A 278 -3.63 18.29 17.55
N LEU A 279 -3.34 17.64 16.43
CA LEU A 279 -3.24 16.19 16.40
C LEU A 279 -2.07 15.73 17.28
N ASP A 280 -2.35 14.76 18.14
CA ASP A 280 -1.39 14.23 19.10
C ASP A 280 -0.64 12.99 18.58
N GLY A 281 -1.10 12.40 17.48
CA GLY A 281 -0.47 11.22 16.88
C GLY A 281 -1.32 10.60 15.77
N MET A 282 -0.90 9.43 15.30
CA MET A 282 -1.58 8.67 14.26
C MET A 282 -2.30 7.45 14.86
N GLU A 283 -3.58 7.26 14.54
CA GLU A 283 -4.34 6.08 14.97
C GLU A 283 -3.90 4.81 14.24
N LEU A 284 -3.81 3.71 14.99
CA LEU A 284 -3.68 2.37 14.46
C LEU A 284 -5.07 1.73 14.30
N GLN A 285 -5.14 0.78 13.38
CA GLN A 285 -6.32 -0.05 13.20
C GLN A 285 -6.58 -0.90 14.45
N THR A 286 -7.84 -1.23 14.70
CA THR A 286 -8.23 -2.17 15.74
C THR A 286 -9.02 -3.32 15.15
N THR A 287 -8.92 -4.51 15.73
CA THR A 287 -9.81 -5.63 15.37
C THR A 287 -11.26 -5.32 15.78
N ALA A 288 -12.22 -6.12 15.29
CA ALA A 288 -13.61 -6.03 15.76
C ALA A 288 -13.76 -6.21 17.30
N GLY A 289 -12.79 -6.89 17.95
CA GLY A 289 -12.72 -7.02 19.40
C GLY A 289 -11.99 -5.89 20.13
N GLY A 290 -11.62 -4.81 19.42
CA GLY A 290 -10.93 -3.65 19.98
C GLY A 290 -9.42 -3.82 20.18
N ALA A 291 -8.84 -4.98 19.86
CA ALA A 291 -7.40 -5.19 19.98
C ALA A 291 -6.64 -4.38 18.91
N PRO A 292 -5.59 -3.60 19.26
CA PRO A 292 -4.77 -2.88 18.29
C PRO A 292 -4.11 -3.82 17.26
N GLN A 293 -3.97 -3.30 16.04
CA GLN A 293 -3.33 -3.94 14.91
C GLN A 293 -2.08 -3.15 14.50
N SER A 294 -1.24 -3.77 13.68
CA SER A 294 0.04 -3.24 13.23
C SER A 294 -0.06 -2.39 11.96
N HIS A 295 -1.21 -1.76 11.72
CA HIS A 295 -1.51 -1.03 10.50
C HIS A 295 -2.11 0.35 10.78
N TRP A 296 -1.92 1.28 9.85
CA TRP A 296 -2.71 2.51 9.80
C TRP A 296 -4.16 2.21 9.43
N THR A 297 -5.07 3.05 9.90
CA THR A 297 -6.49 2.93 9.57
C THR A 297 -6.75 3.36 8.13
N TRP A 298 -7.69 2.69 7.47
CA TRP A 298 -8.11 3.09 6.12
C TRP A 298 -8.76 4.47 6.11
N ARG A 299 -9.50 4.82 7.17
CA ARG A 299 -10.08 6.15 7.33
C ARG A 299 -9.02 7.23 7.16
N SER A 300 -7.85 7.01 7.75
CA SER A 300 -6.84 8.06 7.91
C SER A 300 -5.76 7.98 6.84
N ALA A 301 -5.41 6.79 6.37
CA ALA A 301 -4.25 6.58 5.51
C ALA A 301 -4.42 5.39 4.53
N LYS A 302 -5.58 5.23 3.89
CA LYS A 302 -5.89 4.10 2.97
C LYS A 302 -4.76 3.74 2.00
N ASP A 303 -4.13 4.74 1.39
CA ASP A 303 -3.13 4.54 0.33
C ASP A 303 -1.68 4.45 0.84
N GLU A 304 -1.46 4.46 2.15
CA GLU A 304 -0.15 4.42 2.79
C GLU A 304 0.43 3.00 2.80
N LEU A 305 1.75 2.87 2.77
CA LEU A 305 2.48 1.59 2.77
C LEU A 305 2.01 0.65 3.88
N MET A 306 1.85 1.14 5.11
CA MET A 306 1.47 0.35 6.29
C MET A 306 -0.02 0.42 6.61
N SER A 307 -0.85 0.84 5.66
CA SER A 307 -2.29 0.56 5.71
C SER A 307 -2.54 -0.92 5.44
N GLU A 308 -3.56 -1.53 6.04
CA GLU A 308 -3.91 -2.93 5.75
C GLU A 308 -4.21 -3.08 4.26
N PHE A 309 -3.45 -3.88 3.52
CA PHE A 309 -3.72 -4.05 2.09
C PHE A 309 -4.86 -5.06 1.93
N LEU A 310 -6.10 -4.64 1.61
CA LEU A 310 -7.23 -5.57 1.37
C LEU A 310 -7.43 -5.81 -0.13
N GLY A 311 -6.33 -5.87 -0.88
CA GLY A 311 -6.38 -5.88 -2.34
C GLY A 311 -6.56 -4.50 -2.99
N GLU A 312 -6.53 -3.44 -2.19
CA GLU A 312 -6.61 -2.04 -2.58
C GLU A 312 -5.65 -1.22 -1.73
N GLY A 313 -5.29 -0.02 -2.23
CA GLY A 313 -4.39 0.90 -1.57
C GLY A 313 -3.13 1.16 -2.40
N GLY A 314 -2.67 2.40 -2.37
CA GLY A 314 -1.50 2.83 -3.14
C GLY A 314 -0.16 2.23 -2.69
N GLY A 315 -0.04 1.81 -1.43
CA GLY A 315 1.23 1.32 -0.88
C GLY A 315 2.33 2.39 -0.90
N LEU A 316 1.96 3.66 -0.69
CA LEU A 316 2.85 4.81 -0.73
C LEU A 316 3.72 4.85 0.53
N TYR A 317 5.04 4.86 0.37
CA TYR A 317 5.99 4.95 1.49
C TYR A 317 6.12 6.40 1.94
N THR A 318 5.15 6.86 2.72
CA THR A 318 5.02 8.26 3.11
C THR A 318 5.89 8.62 4.32
N ALA A 319 5.90 9.92 4.64
CA ALA A 319 6.50 10.43 5.86
C ALA A 319 5.87 9.84 7.14
N LEU A 320 4.62 9.34 7.09
CA LEU A 320 3.94 8.76 8.25
C LEU A 320 4.64 7.47 8.73
N THR A 321 4.83 6.50 7.82
CA THR A 321 5.58 5.27 8.15
C THR A 321 7.05 5.54 8.43
N MET A 322 7.67 6.49 7.71
CA MET A 322 9.05 6.89 7.98
C MET A 322 9.21 7.49 9.37
N ALA A 323 8.22 8.23 9.88
CA ALA A 323 8.27 8.82 11.21
C ALA A 323 8.29 7.78 12.33
N VAL A 324 7.52 6.70 12.18
CA VAL A 324 7.57 5.57 13.12
C VAL A 324 8.98 4.98 13.17
N PHE A 325 9.63 4.77 12.02
CA PHE A 325 11.01 4.30 12.00
C PHE A 325 11.99 5.32 12.61
N ALA A 326 11.79 6.62 12.37
CA ALA A 326 12.63 7.68 12.94
C ALA A 326 12.51 7.81 14.46
N ASP A 327 11.33 7.52 15.02
CA ASP A 327 11.08 7.51 16.45
C ASP A 327 11.61 6.23 17.14
N MET A 328 11.88 5.16 16.39
CA MET A 328 12.61 4.00 16.91
C MET A 328 14.09 4.36 17.08
N PRO A 329 14.76 3.88 18.15
CA PRO A 329 16.18 4.21 18.40
C PRO A 329 17.15 3.55 17.42
N PHE A 330 16.64 2.86 16.40
CA PHE A 330 17.38 2.00 15.48
C PHE A 330 17.73 2.69 14.16
N TYR A 331 16.89 3.62 13.71
CA TYR A 331 16.91 4.15 12.36
C TYR A 331 17.01 5.68 12.35
N LYS A 332 17.64 6.21 11.31
CA LYS A 332 17.39 7.57 10.81
C LYS A 332 16.70 7.46 9.46
N VAL A 333 15.99 8.50 9.06
CA VAL A 333 15.28 8.51 7.78
C VAL A 333 15.71 9.66 6.87
N ARG A 334 15.63 9.43 5.57
CA ARG A 334 15.85 10.41 4.50
C ARG A 334 14.52 10.99 4.07
N TRP A 335 14.06 12.03 4.78
CA TRP A 335 12.74 12.65 4.58
C TRP A 335 12.46 13.07 3.13
N GLU A 336 13.49 13.45 2.38
CA GLU A 336 13.42 13.80 0.96
C GLU A 336 12.98 12.65 0.04
N MET A 337 12.95 11.42 0.57
CA MET A 337 12.49 10.22 -0.14
C MET A 337 11.04 9.85 0.21
N ALA A 338 10.36 10.62 1.06
CA ALA A 338 8.96 10.39 1.39
C ALA A 338 8.08 10.52 0.13
N GLU A 339 7.22 9.53 -0.11
CA GLU A 339 6.23 9.61 -1.16
C GLU A 339 5.03 10.45 -0.69
N PRO A 340 4.50 11.35 -1.54
CA PRO A 340 3.29 12.10 -1.22
C PRO A 340 2.06 11.20 -1.29
N MET A 341 1.09 11.44 -0.41
CA MET A 341 -0.21 10.77 -0.43
C MET A 341 -1.32 11.82 -0.47
N SER A 342 -2.28 11.66 -1.38
CA SER A 342 -3.43 12.57 -1.51
C SER A 342 -4.49 12.32 -0.42
N TRP A 343 -4.66 11.06 -0.01
CA TRP A 343 -5.62 10.65 1.01
C TRP A 343 -5.38 11.39 2.34
N GLY A 344 -6.38 12.14 2.80
CA GLY A 344 -6.32 12.93 4.04
C GLY A 344 -5.41 14.16 4.02
N ASN A 345 -4.68 14.43 2.93
CA ASN A 345 -3.75 15.55 2.89
C ASN A 345 -4.50 16.89 2.98
N GLY A 346 -4.14 17.72 3.96
CA GLY A 346 -4.77 19.02 4.21
C GLY A 346 -6.23 18.94 4.69
N SER A 347 -6.69 17.78 5.17
CA SER A 347 -8.10 17.58 5.55
C SER A 347 -8.53 18.34 6.81
N GLY A 348 -7.59 18.92 7.55
CA GLY A 348 -7.83 19.51 8.86
C GLY A 348 -8.07 18.48 9.96
N CYS A 349 -8.32 18.98 11.17
CA CYS A 349 -8.40 18.16 12.38
C CYS A 349 -9.61 17.22 12.42
N GLY A 350 -10.72 17.60 11.77
CA GLY A 350 -12.00 16.91 11.89
C GLY A 350 -11.97 15.45 11.42
N LEU A 351 -11.06 15.11 10.50
CA LEU A 351 -10.93 13.75 9.98
C LEU A 351 -10.52 12.77 11.09
N LEU A 352 -9.62 13.18 12.01
CA LEU A 352 -9.07 12.31 13.05
C LEU A 352 -9.67 12.58 14.45
N GLU A 353 -10.12 13.80 14.74
CA GLU A 353 -10.74 14.13 16.04
C GLU A 353 -12.24 13.73 16.12
N GLY A 354 -12.88 13.41 14.99
CA GLY A 354 -14.32 13.16 14.90
C GLY A 354 -14.77 11.82 15.49
N LYS A 355 -15.81 11.85 16.35
CA LYS A 355 -16.36 10.72 17.14
C LYS A 355 -17.16 9.66 16.37
N SER A 356 -17.29 9.79 15.06
CA SER A 356 -17.95 8.85 14.15
C SER A 356 -17.26 8.92 12.78
N ALA A 357 -17.44 7.91 11.91
CA ALA A 357 -17.11 8.04 10.48
C ALA A 357 -17.67 9.38 9.97
N PRO A 358 -16.99 10.08 9.03
CA PRO A 358 -17.34 11.47 8.72
C PRO A 358 -18.84 11.59 8.45
N GLU A 359 -19.56 12.20 9.40
CA GLU A 359 -21.01 12.45 9.32
C GLU A 359 -21.36 13.34 8.11
N SER A 360 -20.36 13.84 7.37
CA SER A 360 -20.57 14.33 6.02
C SER A 360 -19.52 13.79 5.06
N ILE A 361 -19.94 12.87 4.18
CA ILE A 361 -19.27 12.59 2.90
C ILE A 361 -18.99 13.91 2.15
N ALA A 362 -19.85 14.92 2.33
CA ALA A 362 -19.69 16.25 1.74
C ALA A 362 -18.39 16.97 2.13
N GLY A 363 -17.88 16.78 3.36
CA GLY A 363 -16.65 17.42 3.83
C GLY A 363 -15.36 16.77 3.31
N TYR A 364 -15.43 15.55 2.78
CA TYR A 364 -14.29 14.72 2.39
C TYR A 364 -14.59 13.93 1.10
N SER A 365 -15.24 14.56 0.13
CA SER A 365 -15.75 13.93 -1.11
C SER A 365 -14.66 13.40 -2.05
N ASN A 366 -13.40 13.80 -1.84
CA ASN A 366 -12.22 13.27 -2.50
C ASN A 366 -11.70 11.95 -1.88
N MET A 367 -12.22 11.57 -0.70
CA MET A 367 -11.85 10.35 0.02
C MET A 367 -13.04 9.37 0.08
N PHE A 368 -14.21 9.88 0.44
CA PHE A 368 -15.43 9.10 0.62
C PHE A 368 -16.45 9.41 -0.48
N CYS A 369 -17.30 8.44 -0.76
CA CYS A 369 -18.35 8.55 -1.76
C CYS A 369 -19.68 7.97 -1.24
N ASP A 370 -20.75 8.29 -1.94
CA ASP A 370 -22.08 7.72 -1.70
C ASP A 370 -22.23 6.43 -2.50
N VAL A 371 -22.61 5.33 -1.84
CA VAL A 371 -22.85 4.03 -2.49
C VAL A 371 -24.04 4.06 -3.46
N ALA A 372 -24.93 5.06 -3.37
CA ALA A 372 -25.94 5.29 -4.39
C ALA A 372 -25.32 5.68 -5.75
N ASP A 373 -24.09 6.19 -5.75
CA ASP A 373 -23.34 6.49 -6.96
C ASP A 373 -22.65 5.24 -7.51
N GLN A 374 -23.18 4.77 -8.64
CA GLN A 374 -22.68 3.60 -9.37
C GLN A 374 -21.79 3.97 -10.56
N SER A 375 -21.40 5.24 -10.71
CA SER A 375 -20.49 5.67 -11.77
C SER A 375 -19.12 5.02 -11.63
N LEU A 376 -18.50 4.71 -12.78
CA LEU A 376 -17.12 4.25 -12.83
C LEU A 376 -16.19 5.44 -12.59
N ARG A 377 -15.38 5.37 -11.53
CA ARG A 377 -14.48 6.46 -11.09
C ARG A 377 -13.09 5.92 -10.81
N CYS A 378 -12.09 6.78 -10.70
CA CYS A 378 -10.77 6.33 -10.28
C CYS A 378 -10.71 6.09 -8.77
N THR A 379 -10.00 5.03 -8.37
CA THR A 379 -9.55 4.88 -6.97
C THR A 379 -8.60 6.02 -6.60
N SER A 380 -8.49 6.33 -5.31
CA SER A 380 -7.63 7.42 -4.80
C SER A 380 -6.16 7.25 -5.17
N ASP A 381 -5.69 6.00 -5.24
CA ASP A 381 -4.36 5.60 -5.71
C ASP A 381 -4.21 5.55 -7.25
N ARG A 382 -5.30 5.78 -8.00
CA ARG A 382 -5.38 5.75 -9.46
C ARG A 382 -4.96 4.43 -10.12
N ASN A 383 -4.82 3.36 -9.37
CA ASN A 383 -4.46 2.05 -9.91
C ASN A 383 -5.65 1.38 -10.63
N PHE A 384 -6.87 1.68 -10.21
CA PHE A 384 -8.06 0.98 -10.66
C PHE A 384 -9.13 1.96 -11.16
N VAL A 385 -9.91 1.50 -12.14
CA VAL A 385 -11.28 2.00 -12.33
C VAL A 385 -12.16 1.28 -11.30
N GLY A 386 -12.94 2.01 -10.53
CA GLY A 386 -13.68 1.49 -9.40
C GLY A 386 -15.13 1.97 -9.34
N ARG A 387 -15.83 1.50 -8.30
CA ARG A 387 -17.18 1.91 -7.93
C ARG A 387 -17.21 2.28 -6.45
N CYS A 388 -18.15 3.14 -6.08
CA CYS A 388 -18.34 3.43 -4.67
C CYS A 388 -18.81 2.17 -3.93
N THR A 389 -18.01 1.71 -2.97
CA THR A 389 -18.26 0.48 -2.23
C THR A 389 -18.14 0.73 -0.74
N SER A 390 -19.11 0.25 0.03
CA SER A 390 -19.01 0.24 1.49
C SER A 390 -18.11 -0.91 1.92
N VAL A 391 -17.04 -0.58 2.65
CA VAL A 391 -16.12 -1.59 3.20
C VAL A 391 -16.30 -1.62 4.71
N ALA A 392 -16.64 -2.80 5.22
CA ALA A 392 -16.79 -3.05 6.64
C ALA A 392 -15.40 -3.20 7.29
N THR A 393 -14.73 -2.09 7.57
CA THR A 393 -13.61 -2.08 8.52
C THR A 393 -14.12 -1.67 9.90
N SER A 394 -13.53 -2.28 10.93
CA SER A 394 -13.75 -1.96 12.35
C SER A 394 -13.56 -0.46 12.62
N ASP A 395 -12.59 0.16 11.95
CA ASP A 395 -12.24 1.58 12.11
C ASP A 395 -13.27 2.57 11.53
N CYS A 396 -14.12 2.05 10.66
CA CYS A 396 -15.13 2.80 9.94
C CYS A 396 -16.56 2.50 10.42
N SER A 397 -16.71 1.61 11.38
CA SER A 397 -18.00 1.21 11.93
C SER A 397 -18.35 2.12 13.12
N GLY A 398 -19.12 3.18 12.87
CA GLY A 398 -19.77 3.90 13.97
C GLY A 398 -20.81 3.00 14.68
N ASN A 399 -21.23 3.39 15.90
CA ASN A 399 -22.41 2.83 16.57
C ASN A 399 -23.66 3.11 15.71
N GLY A 400 -23.94 2.25 14.73
CA GLY A 400 -24.97 2.46 13.71
C GLY A 400 -24.77 1.68 12.40
N GLY A 401 -23.61 1.05 12.19
CA GLY A 401 -23.43 0.05 11.13
C GLY A 401 -23.22 0.57 9.70
N SER A 402 -23.08 1.87 9.47
CA SER A 402 -22.64 2.40 8.17
C SER A 402 -21.12 2.43 8.10
N GLY A 403 -20.50 1.46 7.42
CA GLY A 403 -19.05 1.48 7.14
C GLY A 403 -18.64 2.67 6.26
N CYS A 404 -17.33 2.91 6.13
CA CYS A 404 -16.81 3.92 5.21
C CYS A 404 -17.06 3.45 3.79
N SER A 405 -17.47 4.38 2.93
CA SER A 405 -17.66 4.11 1.52
C SER A 405 -16.67 4.95 0.72
N PHE A 406 -15.93 4.30 -0.16
CA PHE A 406 -14.93 4.93 -1.03
C PHE A 406 -14.92 4.21 -2.38
N VAL A 407 -14.27 4.82 -3.37
CA VAL A 407 -14.11 4.18 -4.67
C VAL A 407 -13.13 3.02 -4.53
N ALA A 408 -13.61 1.83 -4.87
CA ALA A 408 -12.95 0.55 -4.71
C ALA A 408 -12.92 -0.19 -6.05
N SER A 409 -11.92 -1.03 -6.25
CA SER A 409 -11.82 -1.93 -7.40
C SER A 409 -12.98 -2.94 -7.40
N PHE A 410 -13.26 -3.56 -8.55
CA PHE A 410 -14.25 -4.63 -8.64
C PHE A 410 -13.71 -5.79 -9.46
N LEU A 411 -14.27 -6.98 -9.22
CA LEU A 411 -13.96 -8.20 -9.95
C LEU A 411 -14.94 -8.37 -11.12
N HIS A 412 -14.41 -8.71 -12.29
CA HIS A 412 -15.20 -9.15 -13.44
C HIS A 412 -15.11 -10.67 -13.55
N GLU A 413 -16.22 -11.35 -13.24
CA GLU A 413 -16.35 -12.80 -13.38
C GLU A 413 -16.73 -13.16 -14.82
N GLY A 414 -16.00 -14.09 -15.45
CA GLY A 414 -16.30 -14.54 -16.82
C GLY A 414 -15.10 -14.88 -17.71
N THR A 415 -13.85 -14.76 -17.24
CA THR A 415 -12.69 -15.20 -18.01
C THR A 415 -12.32 -16.65 -17.69
N ALA A 416 -11.73 -17.38 -18.65
CA ALA A 416 -11.29 -18.77 -18.48
C ALA A 416 -10.21 -18.96 -17.38
N GLU A 417 -9.69 -17.88 -16.81
CA GLU A 417 -8.59 -17.86 -15.83
C GLU A 417 -9.02 -17.39 -14.42
N GLY A 418 -10.32 -17.14 -14.19
CA GLY A 418 -10.84 -16.60 -12.93
C GLY A 418 -11.33 -15.15 -13.05
N GLY A 419 -11.63 -14.52 -11.90
CA GLY A 419 -12.05 -13.11 -11.87
C GLY A 419 -10.89 -12.15 -12.03
N LEU A 420 -10.97 -11.21 -12.98
CA LEU A 420 -9.97 -10.14 -13.15
C LEU A 420 -10.42 -8.89 -12.40
N ARG A 421 -9.49 -8.26 -11.65
CA ARG A 421 -9.75 -6.94 -11.04
C ARG A 421 -9.67 -5.85 -12.10
N SER A 422 -10.40 -4.76 -11.87
CA SER A 422 -10.42 -3.55 -12.70
C SER A 422 -9.12 -2.72 -12.65
N PHE A 423 -7.96 -3.38 -12.71
CA PHE A 423 -6.63 -2.79 -12.59
C PHE A 423 -6.14 -2.27 -13.92
N CYS A 424 -5.80 -0.98 -13.99
CA CYS A 424 -5.39 -0.36 -15.24
C CYS A 424 -4.06 -0.92 -15.77
N ALA A 425 -3.15 -1.34 -14.88
CA ALA A 425 -1.84 -1.80 -15.31
C ALA A 425 -1.80 -3.27 -15.77
N ASP A 426 -2.91 -4.00 -15.67
CA ASP A 426 -3.06 -5.35 -16.21
C ASP A 426 -3.58 -5.30 -17.65
N ARG A 427 -2.76 -5.79 -18.60
CA ARG A 427 -3.11 -5.82 -20.02
C ARG A 427 -4.26 -6.77 -20.35
N ASN A 428 -4.56 -7.73 -19.47
CA ASN A 428 -5.64 -8.71 -19.66
C ASN A 428 -7.00 -8.11 -19.29
N VAL A 429 -7.02 -6.92 -18.67
CA VAL A 429 -8.23 -6.19 -18.33
C VAL A 429 -8.71 -5.43 -19.57
N GLU A 430 -9.52 -6.11 -20.38
CA GLU A 430 -10.09 -5.57 -21.62
C GLU A 430 -11.55 -5.12 -21.47
N PHE A 431 -12.21 -5.49 -20.37
CA PHE A 431 -13.62 -5.19 -20.12
C PHE A 431 -13.89 -3.75 -19.66
N LEU A 432 -12.85 -2.94 -19.41
CA LEU A 432 -13.00 -1.58 -18.91
C LEU A 432 -13.44 -0.63 -20.04
N PRO A 433 -14.64 -0.01 -19.96
CA PRO A 433 -15.16 0.85 -21.01
C PRO A 433 -14.23 2.04 -21.28
N GLY A 434 -13.86 2.26 -22.54
CA GLY A 434 -12.96 3.35 -22.96
C GLY A 434 -11.51 3.23 -22.45
N GLY A 435 -11.16 2.12 -21.80
CA GLY A 435 -9.87 1.93 -21.16
C GLY A 435 -8.78 1.47 -22.12
N ARG A 436 -7.58 2.04 -21.97
CA ARG A 436 -6.33 1.52 -22.52
C ARG A 436 -5.47 0.99 -21.38
N THR A 437 -5.46 -0.32 -21.19
CA THR A 437 -4.75 -0.99 -20.09
C THR A 437 -3.33 -1.45 -20.47
N GLY A 438 -2.54 -1.83 -19.46
CA GLY A 438 -1.16 -2.32 -19.60
C GLY A 438 -0.20 -1.62 -18.65
N ILE A 439 1.04 -2.11 -18.51
CA ILE A 439 1.94 -1.80 -17.38
C ILE A 439 2.20 -0.31 -17.08
N TYR A 440 2.03 0.58 -18.06
CA TYR A 440 2.19 2.04 -17.93
C TYR A 440 0.87 2.79 -17.70
N SER A 441 -0.25 2.07 -17.59
CA SER A 441 -1.57 2.65 -17.48
C SER A 441 -1.95 2.97 -16.05
N TRP A 442 -2.72 4.04 -15.94
CA TRP A 442 -3.29 4.60 -14.71
C TRP A 442 -4.73 5.03 -14.98
N CYS A 443 -5.55 5.08 -13.93
CA CYS A 443 -6.88 5.65 -14.02
C CYS A 443 -6.79 7.18 -13.97
N LEU A 444 -7.31 7.82 -15.01
CA LEU A 444 -7.46 9.26 -15.10
C LEU A 444 -8.94 9.63 -14.96
N ASP A 445 -9.23 10.65 -14.16
CA ASP A 445 -10.60 11.13 -13.98
C ASP A 445 -11.14 11.68 -15.31
N ALA A 446 -12.45 11.62 -15.49
CA ALA A 446 -13.11 12.07 -16.70
C ALA A 446 -14.32 12.95 -16.39
N GLU A 447 -14.59 13.92 -17.25
CA GLU A 447 -15.72 14.85 -17.14
C GLU A 447 -16.57 14.76 -18.42
N SER A 448 -17.87 14.52 -18.24
CA SER A 448 -18.85 14.40 -19.33
C SER A 448 -18.40 13.44 -20.45
N LEU A 449 -17.67 12.39 -20.09
CA LEU A 449 -17.08 11.45 -21.04
C LEU A 449 -18.02 10.25 -21.24
N THR A 450 -18.55 10.14 -22.45
CA THR A 450 -19.34 8.99 -22.89
C THR A 450 -18.50 8.12 -23.81
N VAL A 451 -18.42 6.84 -23.52
CA VAL A 451 -17.67 5.84 -24.31
C VAL A 451 -18.62 4.94 -25.06
N THR A 452 -18.21 4.51 -26.25
CA THR A 452 -18.94 3.54 -27.06
C THR A 452 -18.39 2.14 -26.76
N ALA A 453 -19.12 1.33 -26.00
CA ALA A 453 -18.73 -0.02 -25.64
C ALA A 453 -19.26 -1.03 -26.67
N GLY A 454 -18.35 -1.76 -27.32
CA GLY A 454 -18.67 -2.86 -28.23
C GLY A 454 -18.62 -4.20 -27.51
N ASN A 455 -19.76 -4.72 -27.07
CA ASN A 455 -19.81 -5.96 -26.28
C ASN A 455 -19.82 -7.24 -27.15
N GLY A 456 -19.07 -7.26 -28.26
CA GLY A 456 -19.09 -8.34 -29.29
C GLY A 456 -20.46 -8.57 -29.98
N SER A 457 -21.50 -7.89 -29.50
CA SER A 457 -22.86 -7.85 -30.00
C SER A 457 -22.99 -6.65 -30.93
N ARG A 458 -23.75 -6.77 -32.02
CA ARG A 458 -23.94 -5.70 -33.04
C ARG A 458 -24.66 -4.43 -32.54
N VAL A 459 -24.70 -4.18 -31.24
CA VAL A 459 -25.31 -3.01 -30.61
C VAL A 459 -24.21 -2.31 -29.81
N GLU A 460 -23.77 -1.18 -30.32
CA GLU A 460 -22.94 -0.22 -29.59
C GLU A 460 -23.76 0.34 -28.41
N GLN A 461 -23.30 0.11 -27.18
CA GLN A 461 -23.91 0.72 -26.00
C GLN A 461 -23.06 1.91 -25.57
N GLU A 462 -23.72 3.06 -25.42
CA GLU A 462 -23.10 4.26 -24.86
C GLU A 462 -23.11 4.16 -23.34
N GLN A 463 -21.99 4.49 -22.71
CA GLN A 463 -21.85 4.48 -21.27
C GLN A 463 -21.09 5.72 -20.80
N ASP A 464 -21.64 6.41 -19.82
CA ASP A 464 -20.94 7.51 -19.15
C ASP A 464 -19.94 6.97 -18.13
N VAL A 465 -18.74 7.55 -18.13
CA VAL A 465 -17.65 7.18 -17.24
C VAL A 465 -17.05 8.41 -16.58
N GLY A 466 -16.78 8.30 -15.27
CA GLY A 466 -16.07 9.31 -14.48
C GLY A 466 -14.56 9.03 -14.36
N GLY A 467 -14.08 7.93 -14.94
CA GLY A 467 -12.65 7.61 -15.00
C GLY A 467 -12.35 6.54 -16.04
N VAL A 468 -11.17 6.64 -16.67
CA VAL A 468 -10.71 5.70 -17.71
C VAL A 468 -9.24 5.36 -17.53
N CYS A 469 -8.88 4.12 -17.86
CA CYS A 469 -7.47 3.75 -17.94
C CYS A 469 -6.82 4.40 -19.16
N ALA A 470 -5.68 5.06 -18.97
CA ALA A 470 -4.85 5.58 -20.04
C ALA A 470 -3.38 5.33 -19.73
N GLN A 471 -2.56 5.20 -20.77
CA GLN A 471 -1.12 5.07 -20.59
C GLN A 471 -0.53 6.41 -20.21
N VAL A 472 0.32 6.40 -19.19
CA VAL A 472 1.02 7.57 -18.67
C VAL A 472 2.51 7.38 -18.86
N MET A 473 3.17 8.41 -19.35
CA MET A 473 4.62 8.51 -19.38
C MET A 473 5.06 9.73 -18.60
N CYS A 474 5.99 9.51 -17.69
CA CYS A 474 6.52 10.52 -16.78
C CYS A 474 7.90 10.93 -17.30
N ASP A 475 8.06 12.19 -17.71
CA ASP A 475 9.37 12.71 -18.12
C ASP A 475 9.58 14.12 -17.57
N LYS A 476 10.70 14.31 -16.89
CA LYS A 476 11.15 15.61 -16.36
C LYS A 476 10.08 16.41 -15.58
N GLY A 477 9.21 15.74 -14.83
CA GLY A 477 8.13 16.40 -14.06
C GLY A 477 6.88 16.72 -14.89
N LYS A 478 6.81 16.21 -16.13
CA LYS A 478 5.64 16.30 -17.00
C LYS A 478 4.97 14.95 -17.14
N VAL A 479 3.65 15.02 -17.32
CA VAL A 479 2.80 13.86 -17.55
C VAL A 479 2.39 13.87 -19.02
N TRP A 480 2.66 12.77 -19.71
CA TRP A 480 2.19 12.54 -21.07
C TRP A 480 1.16 11.43 -21.06
N VAL A 481 0.06 11.63 -21.77
CA VAL A 481 -1.06 10.68 -21.77
C VAL A 481 -1.32 10.15 -23.17
N ARG A 482 -1.62 8.86 -23.24
CA ARG A 482 -2.08 8.17 -24.44
C ARG A 482 -3.31 7.33 -24.10
N TYR A 483 -4.42 7.60 -24.77
CA TYR A 483 -5.75 7.04 -24.48
C TYR A 483 -6.24 6.07 -25.58
N LEU A 484 -7.40 5.45 -25.39
CA LEU A 484 -7.93 4.43 -26.33
C LEU A 484 -8.21 5.02 -27.72
N GLY A 485 -7.83 4.31 -28.79
CA GLY A 485 -8.07 4.74 -30.17
C GLY A 485 -7.23 5.92 -30.67
N ASN A 486 -6.30 6.45 -29.86
CA ASN A 486 -5.30 7.41 -30.31
C ASN A 486 -3.90 7.00 -29.80
N ASN A 487 -2.97 6.72 -30.71
CA ASN A 487 -1.64 6.22 -30.33
C ASN A 487 -0.60 7.33 -30.08
N THR A 488 -0.99 8.60 -30.15
CA THR A 488 -0.10 9.76 -29.94
C THR A 488 -0.01 10.10 -28.45
N TRP A 489 1.15 10.59 -28.02
CA TRP A 489 1.35 11.14 -26.68
C TRP A 489 0.92 12.60 -26.63
N HIS A 490 0.10 12.95 -25.64
CA HIS A 490 -0.43 14.29 -25.44
C HIS A 490 0.14 14.89 -24.15
N ASP A 491 0.57 16.15 -24.19
CA ASP A 491 1.02 16.90 -23.01
C ASP A 491 -0.18 17.09 -22.07
N CYS A 492 -0.10 16.52 -20.87
CA CYS A 492 -1.18 16.55 -19.88
C CYS A 492 -0.76 17.43 -18.70
N ARG A 493 -1.05 18.72 -18.81
CA ARG A 493 -0.69 19.71 -17.78
C ARG A 493 -1.62 19.60 -16.60
N ALA A 494 -1.07 19.49 -15.39
CA ALA A 494 -1.84 19.38 -14.15
C ALA A 494 -2.93 20.46 -14.05
N GLY A 495 -4.14 20.06 -13.68
CA GLY A 495 -5.32 20.93 -13.62
C GLY A 495 -6.00 21.19 -14.98
N GLY A 496 -5.40 20.72 -16.08
CA GLY A 496 -5.95 20.83 -17.43
C GLY A 496 -6.74 19.59 -17.85
N PHE A 497 -7.09 19.56 -19.14
CA PHE A 497 -7.87 18.48 -19.73
C PHE A 497 -7.37 18.12 -21.13
N ILE A 498 -7.59 16.87 -21.51
CA ILE A 498 -7.47 16.39 -22.89
C ILE A 498 -8.87 16.13 -23.43
N ALA A 499 -9.20 16.71 -24.59
CA ALA A 499 -10.37 16.33 -25.36
C ALA A 499 -9.99 15.12 -26.24
N PRO A 500 -10.50 13.91 -25.95
CA PRO A 500 -10.01 12.71 -26.62
C PRO A 500 -10.57 12.60 -28.04
N ALA A 501 -9.75 12.94 -29.03
CA ALA A 501 -10.07 12.71 -30.44
C ALA A 501 -9.87 11.23 -30.81
N SER A 502 -10.92 10.41 -30.66
CA SER A 502 -10.93 8.99 -31.00
C SER A 502 -12.38 8.48 -31.17
N PRO A 503 -12.65 7.53 -32.10
CA PRO A 503 -13.98 6.95 -32.27
C PRO A 503 -14.54 6.24 -31.03
N ALA A 504 -13.69 5.92 -30.06
CA ALA A 504 -14.13 5.28 -28.81
C ALA A 504 -14.86 6.25 -27.86
N PHE A 505 -14.78 7.56 -28.10
CA PHE A 505 -15.33 8.61 -27.24
C PHE A 505 -16.28 9.51 -28.03
N LYS A 506 -17.36 9.94 -27.39
CA LYS A 506 -18.23 10.99 -27.92
C LYS A 506 -17.57 12.37 -27.79
N ASP A 507 -17.94 13.26 -28.70
CA ASP A 507 -17.51 14.65 -28.67
C ASP A 507 -18.00 15.36 -27.40
N GLY A 508 -17.18 16.27 -26.88
CA GLY A 508 -17.49 17.08 -25.69
C GLY A 508 -16.99 16.50 -24.37
N GLY A 509 -16.63 15.22 -24.33
CA GLY A 509 -15.99 14.59 -23.17
C GLY A 509 -14.56 15.04 -22.95
N ARG A 510 -14.09 14.95 -21.69
CA ARG A 510 -12.76 15.41 -21.27
C ARG A 510 -12.10 14.39 -20.34
N ILE A 511 -10.80 14.18 -20.51
CA ILE A 511 -9.94 13.42 -19.59
C ILE A 511 -9.14 14.43 -18.76
N TRP A 512 -9.22 14.35 -17.43
CA TRP A 512 -8.52 15.24 -16.51
C TRP A 512 -7.03 14.93 -16.45
N CYS A 513 -6.22 15.99 -16.38
CA CYS A 513 -4.78 15.87 -16.21
C CYS A 513 -4.40 15.96 -14.73
N PRO A 514 -3.95 14.85 -14.12
CA PRO A 514 -3.62 14.83 -12.70
C PRO A 514 -2.30 15.55 -12.42
N GLU A 515 -2.06 15.83 -11.14
CA GLU A 515 -0.74 16.21 -10.65
C GLU A 515 0.28 15.11 -10.94
N TYR A 516 1.54 15.51 -11.17
CA TYR A 516 2.63 14.56 -11.47
C TYR A 516 2.73 13.48 -10.40
N SER A 517 2.70 13.86 -9.12
CA SER A 517 2.81 12.93 -8.00
C SER A 517 1.68 11.90 -7.92
N ALA A 518 0.52 12.15 -8.54
CA ALA A 518 -0.60 11.21 -8.48
C ALA A 518 -0.45 10.00 -9.42
N VAL A 519 0.38 10.12 -10.48
CA VAL A 519 0.58 9.05 -11.49
C VAL A 519 2.06 8.76 -11.79
N CYS A 520 2.97 9.53 -11.21
CA CYS A 520 4.42 9.43 -11.44
C CYS A 520 5.22 9.32 -10.14
N THR A 521 4.59 8.89 -9.03
CA THR A 521 5.30 8.53 -7.78
C THR A 521 5.79 7.09 -7.81
N ILE A 522 4.92 6.16 -8.25
CA ILE A 522 5.23 4.73 -8.33
C ILE A 522 5.56 4.38 -9.78
N ALA A 523 6.66 3.69 -10.00
CA ALA A 523 7.06 3.21 -11.31
C ALA A 523 6.24 1.96 -11.73
N PRO A 524 6.21 1.60 -13.03
CA PRO A 524 5.55 0.39 -13.51
C PRO A 524 6.01 -0.91 -12.84
N ASP A 525 7.28 -0.95 -12.42
CA ASP A 525 7.85 -2.08 -11.68
C ASP A 525 7.54 -2.03 -10.18
N GLY A 526 6.90 -0.96 -9.69
CA GLY A 526 6.55 -0.74 -8.29
C GLY A 526 7.62 0.00 -7.48
N SER A 527 8.78 0.28 -8.06
CA SER A 527 9.79 1.15 -7.43
C SER A 527 9.28 2.59 -7.27
N SER A 528 10.08 3.44 -6.62
CA SER A 528 9.75 4.85 -6.40
C SER A 528 10.47 5.73 -7.41
N PHE A 529 9.75 6.69 -8.02
CA PHE A 529 10.36 7.75 -8.83
C PHE A 529 10.81 8.95 -7.99
N VAL A 530 10.55 8.98 -6.68
CA VAL A 530 11.06 10.02 -5.79
C VAL A 530 12.58 9.98 -5.76
N THR A 531 13.21 11.13 -6.02
CA THR A 531 14.67 11.28 -6.07
C THR A 531 15.10 12.47 -5.21
N PRO A 532 16.25 12.38 -4.49
CA PRO A 532 16.73 13.48 -3.67
C PRO A 532 16.96 14.75 -4.51
N GLY A 533 16.40 15.88 -4.07
CA GLY A 533 16.66 17.18 -4.70
C GLY A 533 15.66 17.61 -5.78
N ARG A 534 14.57 16.87 -5.99
CA ARG A 534 13.43 17.34 -6.80
C ARG A 534 12.30 17.83 -5.88
N PRO A 535 12.26 19.12 -5.52
CA PRO A 535 11.13 19.64 -4.77
C PRO A 535 9.87 19.57 -5.64
N ASP A 536 8.86 18.84 -5.19
CA ASP A 536 7.49 19.06 -5.66
C ASP A 536 7.14 20.53 -5.41
N ALA A 537 6.66 21.22 -6.44
CA ALA A 537 6.35 22.65 -6.41
C ALA A 537 5.35 23.02 -5.28
N ALA A 538 4.59 22.03 -4.77
CA ALA A 538 3.64 22.19 -3.69
C ALA A 538 4.29 22.53 -2.32
N VAL A 539 5.48 22.02 -2.01
CA VAL A 539 6.12 22.23 -0.69
C VAL A 539 6.73 23.63 -0.56
N ARG A 540 7.09 24.28 -1.69
CA ARG A 540 7.61 25.66 -1.66
C ARG A 540 6.53 26.72 -1.46
N ALA A 541 5.27 26.43 -1.81
CA ALA A 541 4.19 27.43 -1.69
C ALA A 541 3.83 27.72 -0.23
N THR A 542 3.89 26.72 0.65
CA THR A 542 3.49 26.85 2.06
C THR A 542 4.57 27.49 2.96
N GLN A 543 5.85 27.46 2.57
CA GLN A 543 6.93 28.10 3.33
C GLN A 543 7.20 29.57 2.94
N LEU A 544 6.81 30.00 1.74
CA LEU A 544 7.05 31.38 1.28
C LEU A 544 5.89 32.34 1.55
N TRP A 545 4.68 31.83 1.77
CA TRP A 545 3.50 32.65 2.06
C TRP A 545 3.54 33.43 3.38
N PRO A 546 4.03 32.88 4.52
CA PRO A 546 4.13 33.66 5.74
C PRO A 546 5.14 34.81 5.60
N LEU A 547 6.28 34.54 4.96
CA LEU A 547 7.35 35.53 4.76
C LEU A 547 6.92 36.68 3.85
N MET A 548 6.19 36.39 2.76
CA MET A 548 5.67 37.44 1.88
C MET A 548 4.62 38.31 2.57
N PHE A 549 3.73 37.73 3.38
CA PHE A 549 2.73 38.48 4.13
C PHE A 549 3.37 39.37 5.20
N PHE A 550 4.37 38.87 5.93
CA PHE A 550 5.10 39.68 6.92
C PHE A 550 5.85 40.85 6.28
N VAL A 551 6.47 40.66 5.12
CA VAL A 551 7.17 41.73 4.40
C VAL A 551 6.19 42.77 3.86
N LEU A 552 5.09 42.35 3.24
CA LEU A 552 4.04 43.26 2.74
C LEU A 552 3.37 44.04 3.89
N PHE A 553 3.08 43.38 5.01
CA PHE A 553 2.49 44.02 6.19
C PHE A 553 3.45 45.03 6.82
N TYR A 554 4.74 44.70 6.93
CA TYR A 554 5.76 45.62 7.45
C TYR A 554 5.94 46.85 6.54
N ILE A 555 5.97 46.66 5.22
CA ILE A 555 6.05 47.77 4.26
C ILE A 555 4.82 48.68 4.36
N LEU A 556 3.61 48.11 4.52
CA LEU A 556 2.39 48.90 4.71
C LEU A 556 2.42 49.68 6.03
N LEU A 557 2.90 49.07 7.12
CA LEU A 557 2.98 49.71 8.43
C LEU A 557 3.96 50.89 8.44
N VAL A 558 5.13 50.72 7.81
CA VAL A 558 6.12 51.80 7.67
C VAL A 558 5.59 52.95 6.80
N ALA A 559 4.85 52.64 5.73
CA ALA A 559 4.23 53.66 4.88
C ALA A 559 3.13 54.47 5.61
N VAL A 560 2.34 53.83 6.48
CA VAL A 560 1.30 54.50 7.27
C VAL A 560 1.90 55.36 8.38
N VAL A 561 2.98 54.91 9.04
CA VAL A 561 3.67 55.70 10.07
C VAL A 561 4.40 56.91 9.46
N ALA A 562 4.93 56.79 8.24
CA ALA A 562 5.58 57.90 7.53
C ALA A 562 4.60 58.94 6.95
N ALA A 563 3.31 58.61 6.84
CA ALA A 563 2.27 59.48 6.29
C ALA A 563 1.38 60.15 7.35
N ALA A 564 1.61 59.91 8.64
CA ALA A 564 0.91 60.60 9.71
C ALA A 564 1.53 62.00 9.92
N PRO A 565 0.76 63.10 9.75
CA PRO A 565 1.24 64.43 10.10
C PRO A 565 1.34 64.56 11.63
N LEU A 566 2.44 65.16 12.10
CA LEU A 566 2.62 65.59 13.50
C LEU A 566 1.55 66.61 13.92
#